data_AF-A0A7J9JXG5-F1
#
_entry.id   AF-A0A7J9JXG5-F1
#
_cell.length_a   1.000
_cell.length_b   1.000
_cell.length_c   1.000
_cell.angle_alpha   90.00
_cell.angle_beta   90.00
_cell.angle_gamma   90.00
#
_symmetry.space_group_name_H-M   'P 1'
#
loop_
_entity.id
_entity.type
_entity.pdbx_description
1 polymer ?
#
loop_
_entity_poly.entity_id
_entity_poly.type
_entity_poly.pdbx_seq_one_letter_code
_entity_poly.pdbx_strand_id
1 'polypeptide(L)' 'MRFKAGYLNELERMLEKVLPHAMLKAKPNLESRIRTLKRDLTIIYDMLSGKDNSSFGWDKHR' A
#
# COMPACT_ATOMS: atom_id res chain seq x y z
N MET A 1 2.79 -2.52 12.31
CA MET A 1 4.02 -2.76 11.50
C MET A 1 4.78 -1.45 11.30
N ARG A 2 5.99 -1.31 11.85
CA ARG A 2 6.88 -0.15 11.61
C ARG A 2 7.95 -0.55 10.60
N PHE A 3 8.24 0.30 9.61
CA PHE A 3 9.36 0.07 8.69
C PHE A 3 10.68 0.32 9.40
N LYS A 4 11.76 -0.28 8.88
CA LYS A 4 13.12 0.04 9.31
C LYS A 4 13.42 1.53 9.07
N ALA A 5 14.24 2.12 9.94
CA ALA A 5 14.74 3.47 9.74
C ALA A 5 15.44 3.58 8.37
N GLY A 6 15.20 4.68 7.66
CA GLY A 6 15.76 4.90 6.32
C GLY A 6 15.01 4.22 5.15
N TYR A 7 14.00 3.38 5.41
CA TYR A 7 13.24 2.69 4.34
C TYR A 7 12.69 3.66 3.29
N LEU A 8 12.06 4.77 3.72
CA LEU A 8 11.49 5.76 2.80
C LEU A 8 12.56 6.45 1.95
N ASN A 9 13.76 6.64 2.49
CA ASN A 9 14.86 7.28 1.76
C ASN A 9 15.43 6.34 0.69
N GLU A 10 15.53 5.05 0.99
CA GLU A 10 15.95 4.07 -0.01
C GLU A 10 14.89 3.91 -1.10
N LEU A 11 13.61 3.91 -0.73
CA LEU A 11 12.50 3.90 -1.68
C LEU A 11 12.51 5.15 -2.59
N GLU A 12 12.77 6.34 -2.04
CA GLU A 12 12.97 7.56 -2.84
C GLU A 12 14.11 7.38 -3.85
N ARG A 13 15.27 6.85 -3.43
CA ARG A 13 16.41 6.60 -4.34
C ARG A 13 16.09 5.60 -5.45
N MET A 14 15.33 4.56 -5.14
CA MET A 14 14.90 3.58 -6.14
C MET A 14 13.92 4.20 -7.14
N LEU A 15 12.97 5.01 -6.65
CA LEU A 15 11.98 5.67 -7.50
C LEU A 15 12.62 6.73 -8.39
N GLU A 16 13.62 7.47 -7.93
CA GLU A 16 14.34 8.43 -8.79
C GLU A 16 15.08 7.72 -9.94
N LYS A 17 15.53 6.48 -9.75
CA LYS A 17 16.15 5.67 -10.82
C LYS A 17 15.14 5.17 -11.83
N VAL A 18 13.97 4.71 -11.37
CA VAL A 18 12.94 4.08 -12.22
C VAL A 18 12.05 5.14 -12.90
N LEU A 19 11.80 6.24 -12.21
CA LEU A 19 10.97 7.36 -12.64
C LEU A 19 11.73 8.68 -12.37
N PRO A 20 12.80 8.94 -13.15
CA PRO A 20 13.52 10.20 -13.05
C PRO A 20 12.56 11.36 -13.29
N HIS A 21 12.71 12.45 -12.51
CA HIS A 21 11.87 13.64 -12.56
C HIS A 21 10.45 13.50 -12.01
N ALA A 22 10.09 12.39 -11.36
CA ALA A 22 8.81 12.28 -10.66
C ALA A 22 8.69 13.23 -9.45
N MET A 23 9.81 13.79 -8.97
CA MET A 23 9.90 14.73 -7.84
C MET A 23 9.22 14.18 -6.55
N LEU A 24 9.23 12.85 -6.37
CA LEU A 24 8.62 12.19 -5.24
C LEU A 24 9.59 12.15 -4.06
N LYS A 25 9.30 12.90 -3.00
CA LYS A 25 10.10 12.89 -1.76
C LYS A 25 9.61 11.85 -0.77
N ALA A 26 10.55 11.27 -0.02
CA ALA A 26 10.29 10.36 1.10
C ALA A 26 9.21 10.93 2.03
N LYS A 27 9.32 12.22 2.35
CA LYS A 27 8.29 13.00 3.01
C LYS A 27 8.00 14.29 2.24
N PRO A 28 6.73 14.71 2.11
CA PRO A 28 5.52 14.04 2.60
C PRO A 28 4.93 13.00 1.61
N ASN A 29 5.44 12.91 0.37
CA ASN A 29 4.74 12.25 -0.73
C ASN A 29 4.68 10.72 -0.61
N LEU A 30 5.81 10.07 -0.35
CA LEU A 30 5.85 8.60 -0.26
C LEU A 30 5.21 8.11 1.04
N GLU A 31 5.41 8.83 2.14
CA GLU A 31 4.78 8.53 3.42
C GLU A 31 3.24 8.53 3.33
N SER A 32 2.64 9.55 2.71
CA SER A 32 1.19 9.64 2.56
C SER A 32 0.63 8.53 1.65
N ARG A 33 1.29 8.26 0.52
CA ARG A 33 0.89 7.19 -0.42
C ARG A 33 0.94 5.81 0.22
N ILE A 34 2.01 5.50 0.95
CA ILE A 34 2.12 4.21 1.66
C ILE A 34 1.05 4.09 2.74
N ARG A 35 0.73 5.19 3.45
CA ARG A 35 -0.33 5.19 4.45
C ARG A 35 -1.70 4.91 3.83
N THR A 36 -2.00 5.52 2.69
CA THR A 36 -3.23 5.27 1.93
C THR A 36 -3.28 3.82 1.45
N LEU A 37 -2.24 3.34 0.77
CA LEU A 37 -2.16 1.95 0.28
C LEU A 37 -2.36 0.93 1.39
N LYS A 38 -1.75 1.14 2.57
CA LYS A 38 -1.94 0.25 3.72
C LYS A 38 -3.40 0.21 4.18
N ARG A 39 -4.07 1.35 4.25
CA ARG A 39 -5.47 1.42 4.66
C ARG A 39 -6.36 0.68 3.67
N ASP A 40 -6.18 0.95 2.38
CA ASP A 40 -6.99 0.34 1.32
C ASP A 40 -6.78 -1.18 1.28
N LEU A 41 -5.54 -1.64 1.42
CA LEU A 41 -5.23 -3.07 1.50
C LEU A 41 -5.80 -3.73 2.76
N THR A 42 -5.78 -3.05 3.91
CA THR A 42 -6.44 -3.54 5.12
C THR A 42 -7.94 -3.68 4.90
N ILE A 43 -8.60 -2.69 4.29
CA ILE A 43 -10.04 -2.75 3.97
C ILE A 43 -10.34 -3.94 3.05
N ILE A 44 -9.58 -4.11 1.97
CA ILE A 44 -9.77 -5.24 1.03
C ILE A 44 -9.53 -6.57 1.76
N TYR A 45 -8.49 -6.66 2.58
CA TYR A 45 -8.20 -7.87 3.35
C TYR A 45 -9.33 -8.21 4.33
N ASP A 46 -9.84 -7.21 5.05
CA ASP A 46 -10.96 -7.37 5.98
C ASP A 46 -12.24 -7.78 5.25
N MET A 47 -12.48 -7.27 4.05
CA MET A 47 -13.59 -7.70 3.18
C MET A 47 -13.46 -9.15 2.71
N LEU A 48 -12.25 -9.62 2.42
CA LEU A 48 -11.99 -10.98 1.93
C LEU A 48 -11.93 -12.03 3.05
N SER A 49 -11.45 -11.61 4.22
CA SER A 49 -11.11 -12.48 5.36
C SER A 49 -12.08 -12.35 6.53
N GLY A 50 -13.08 -11.47 6.40
CA GLY A 50 -14.10 -11.23 7.42
C GLY A 50 -14.87 -12.51 7.73
N LYS A 51 -15.09 -12.77 9.02
CA LYS A 51 -15.87 -13.93 9.49
C LYS A 51 -17.30 -13.93 8.94
N ASP A 52 -17.80 -12.74 8.63
CA ASP A 52 -19.06 -12.46 7.96
C ASP A 52 -18.75 -11.76 6.63
N ASN A 53 -18.07 -12.44 5.70
CA ASN A 53 -18.07 -12.01 4.31
C ASN A 53 -19.52 -11.67 3.98
N SER A 54 -19.79 -10.38 3.79
CA SER A 54 -21.09 -9.94 3.31
C SER A 54 -21.40 -10.81 2.09
N SER A 55 -22.66 -11.07 1.83
CA SER A 55 -23.21 -11.92 0.77
C SER A 55 -22.63 -11.71 -0.65
N PHE A 56 -21.70 -10.77 -0.82
CA PHE A 56 -20.70 -10.67 -1.87
C PHE A 56 -19.61 -11.78 -1.80
N GLY A 57 -20.04 -13.04 -1.81
CA GLY A 57 -19.14 -14.17 -2.03
C GLY A 57 -18.74 -14.26 -3.51
N TRP A 58 -17.44 -14.38 -3.80
CA TRP A 58 -17.02 -14.88 -5.10
C TRP A 58 -17.49 -16.34 -5.20
N ASP A 59 -18.44 -16.60 -6.10
CA ASP A 59 -18.95 -17.94 -6.34
C ASP A 59 -17.78 -18.86 -6.75
N LYS A 60 -17.56 -19.91 -5.95
CA LYS A 60 -16.53 -20.92 -6.20
C LYS A 60 -17.01 -22.01 -7.16
N HIS A 61 -18.29 -22.02 -7.50
CA HIS A 61 -18.92 -23.01 -8.36
C HIS A 61 -19.38 -22.35 -9.66
N ARG A 62 -18.52 -22.42 -10.67
CA ARG A 62 -18.94 -22.31 -12.06
C ARG A 62 -19.11 -23.71 -12.65
#